data_AF-A0A7C1G3J3-F1
#
_entry.id   AF-A0A7C1G3J3-F1
#
_cell.length_a   1.000
_cell.length_b   1.000
_cell.length_c   1.000
_cell.angle_alpha   90.00
_cell.angle_beta   90.00
_cell.angle_gamma   90.00
#
_symmetry.space_group_name_H-M   'P 1'
#
loop_
_entity.id
_entity.type
_entity.pdbx_description
1 polymer ?
#
loop_
_entity_poly.entity_id
_entity_poly.type
_entity_poly.pdbx_seq_one_letter_code
_entity_poly.pdbx_strand_id
1 'polypeptide(L)'
;MNRQRIGQINSWLLALLAFSLPLSTSAISVLSLLVLACWFVEGRYRDKLREVIANPVCMAVLFYLALYVVGLLWSENKAAGLAMIGRQWKLLLLPVFMTAGRRQDRRLYAGSFLAGMTVAMLITYLVWFGLLHYADVSPEHLTKGTFH
;
A
#
# COMPACT_ATOMS: atom_id res chain seq x y z
N MET A 1 -17.40 -10.78 18.11
CA MET A 1 -17.43 -9.72 17.08
C MET A 1 -18.05 -10.28 15.81
N ASN A 2 -19.11 -9.67 15.27
CA ASN A 2 -19.92 -10.27 14.20
C ASN A 2 -19.11 -10.36 12.89
N ARG A 3 -18.98 -11.54 12.30
CA ARG A 3 -18.07 -11.83 11.16
C ARG A 3 -18.29 -10.93 9.94
N GLN A 4 -19.54 -10.52 9.70
CA GLN A 4 -19.85 -9.59 8.62
C GLN A 4 -19.28 -8.19 8.85
N ARG A 5 -19.17 -7.73 10.11
CA ARG A 5 -18.62 -6.42 10.45
C ARG A 5 -17.13 -6.34 10.15
N ILE A 6 -16.37 -7.41 10.42
CA ILE A 6 -14.92 -7.45 10.13
C ILE A 6 -14.66 -7.32 8.62
N GLY A 7 -15.44 -8.01 7.80
CA GLY A 7 -15.32 -7.89 6.34
C GLY A 7 -15.67 -6.49 5.82
N GLN A 8 -16.69 -5.83 6.38
CA GLN A 8 -17.02 -4.45 6.03
C GLN A 8 -15.92 -3.47 6.46
N ILE A 9 -15.36 -3.64 7.66
CA ILE A 9 -14.25 -2.83 8.16
C ILE A 9 -13.03 -2.97 7.25
N ASN A 10 -12.67 -4.19 6.84
CA ASN A 10 -11.58 -4.41 5.88
C ASN A 10 -11.84 -3.72 4.54
N SER A 11 -13.05 -3.76 3.99
CA SER A 11 -13.37 -3.05 2.76
C SER A 11 -13.21 -1.53 2.91
N TRP A 12 -13.67 -0.94 4.00
CA TRP A 12 -13.48 0.49 4.26
C TRP A 12 -12.01 0.86 4.46
N LEU A 13 -11.24 0.03 5.17
CA LEU A 13 -9.79 0.22 5.34
C LEU A 13 -9.05 0.16 4.00
N LEU A 14 -9.40 -0.78 3.12
CA LEU A 14 -8.82 -0.90 1.77
C LEU A 14 -9.22 0.28 0.88
N ALA A 15 -10.45 0.78 0.98
CA ALA A 15 -10.89 1.97 0.27
C ALA A 15 -10.10 3.21 0.72
N LEU A 16 -9.92 3.40 2.03
CA LEU A 16 -9.07 4.47 2.59
C LEU A 16 -7.60 4.32 2.18
N LEU A 17 -7.10 3.09 2.12
CA LEU A 17 -5.75 2.80 1.66
C LEU A 17 -5.59 3.20 0.19
N ALA A 18 -6.56 2.85 -0.66
CA ALA A 18 -6.59 3.22 -2.06
C ALA A 18 -6.67 4.74 -2.27
N PHE A 19 -7.48 5.45 -1.46
CA PHE A 19 -7.53 6.91 -1.47
C PHE A 19 -6.22 7.56 -1.03
N SER A 20 -5.51 6.94 -0.08
CA SER A 20 -4.25 7.45 0.46
C SER A 20 -3.05 7.16 -0.43
N LEU A 21 -3.16 6.23 -1.40
CA LEU A 21 -2.10 5.88 -2.35
C LEU A 21 -1.41 7.09 -2.99
N PRO A 22 -2.15 8.03 -3.62
CA PRO A 22 -1.55 9.21 -4.26
C PRO A 22 -1.23 10.35 -3.29
N LEU A 23 -1.67 10.27 -2.03
CA LEU A 23 -1.58 11.38 -1.08
C LEU A 23 -0.40 11.22 -0.11
N SER A 24 -0.21 10.04 0.48
CA SER A 24 0.77 9.88 1.56
C SER A 24 1.25 8.45 1.77
N THR A 25 2.58 8.28 1.73
CA THR A 25 3.25 7.00 2.00
C THR A 25 3.16 6.54 3.45
N SER A 26 3.06 7.47 4.41
CA SER A 26 2.91 7.16 5.83
C SER A 26 1.50 6.67 6.14
N ALA A 27 0.48 7.31 5.59
CA ALA A 27 -0.92 6.89 5.73
C ALA A 27 -1.14 5.46 5.21
N ILE A 28 -0.60 5.15 4.02
CA ILE A 28 -0.65 3.78 3.47
C ILE A 28 -0.02 2.78 4.44
N SER A 29 1.11 3.12 5.07
CA SER A 29 1.83 2.21 5.96
C SER A 29 1.01 1.89 7.23
N VAL A 30 0.39 2.91 7.83
CA VAL A 30 -0.50 2.74 9.00
C VAL A 30 -1.73 1.92 8.62
N LEU A 31 -2.40 2.26 7.52
CA LEU A 31 -3.60 1.55 7.04
C LEU A 31 -3.28 0.08 6.69
N SER A 32 -2.11 -0.17 6.10
CA SER A 32 -1.64 -1.54 5.81
C SER A 32 -1.51 -2.37 7.08
N LEU A 33 -0.98 -1.79 8.16
CA LEU A 33 -0.85 -2.46 9.45
C LEU A 33 -2.22 -2.79 10.07
N LEU A 34 -3.17 -1.86 9.97
CA LEU A 34 -4.55 -2.06 10.45
C LEU A 34 -5.27 -3.15 9.67
N VAL A 35 -5.12 -3.18 8.33
CA VAL A 35 -5.67 -4.25 7.49
C VAL A 35 -5.06 -5.59 7.88
N LEU A 36 -3.74 -5.65 8.11
CA LEU A 36 -3.06 -6.87 8.55
C LEU A 36 -3.60 -7.35 9.91
N ALA A 37 -3.77 -6.45 10.88
CA ALA A 37 -4.33 -6.77 12.19
C ALA A 37 -5.77 -7.32 12.07
N CYS A 38 -6.64 -6.65 11.29
CA CYS A 38 -8.00 -7.15 11.04
C CYS A 38 -8.00 -8.50 10.32
N TRP A 39 -7.09 -8.69 9.35
CA TRP A 39 -6.95 -9.94 8.63
C TRP A 39 -6.56 -11.11 9.55
N PHE A 40 -5.70 -10.84 10.55
CA PHE A 40 -5.29 -11.82 11.57
C PHE A 40 -6.47 -12.18 12.50
N VAL A 41 -7.23 -11.17 12.94
CA VAL A 41 -8.43 -11.35 13.79
C VAL A 41 -9.56 -12.07 13.06
N GLU A 42 -9.65 -11.97 11.73
CA GLU A 42 -10.70 -12.63 10.92
C GLU A 42 -10.58 -14.17 10.93
N GLY A 43 -9.38 -14.73 11.16
CA GLY A 43 -9.21 -16.15 11.51
C GLY A 43 -9.59 -17.19 10.46
N ARG A 44 -9.47 -16.89 9.16
CA ARG A 44 -9.86 -17.79 8.03
C ARG A 44 -8.68 -18.28 7.18
N TYR A 45 -7.60 -18.71 7.82
CA TYR A 45 -6.35 -19.05 7.11
C TYR A 45 -6.53 -20.11 6.02
N ARG A 46 -7.36 -21.13 6.24
CA ARG A 46 -7.61 -22.21 5.27
C ARG A 46 -8.30 -21.74 3.98
N ASP A 47 -9.38 -20.97 4.12
CA ASP A 47 -10.09 -20.42 2.95
C ASP A 47 -9.21 -19.41 2.20
N LYS A 48 -8.52 -18.54 2.95
CA LYS A 48 -7.61 -17.53 2.42
C LYS A 48 -6.47 -18.18 1.62
N LEU A 49 -5.87 -19.26 2.15
CA LEU A 49 -4.84 -20.03 1.44
C LEU A 49 -5.38 -20.67 0.16
N ARG A 50 -6.60 -21.22 0.18
CA ARG A 50 -7.22 -21.77 -1.03
C ARG A 50 -7.42 -20.68 -2.09
N GLU A 51 -7.84 -19.49 -1.70
CA GLU A 51 -8.03 -18.36 -2.61
C GLU A 51 -6.69 -17.80 -3.15
N VAL A 52 -5.64 -17.81 -2.32
CA VAL A 52 -4.26 -17.47 -2.72
C VAL A 52 -3.73 -18.44 -3.76
N ILE A 53 -3.85 -19.76 -3.52
CA ILE A 53 -3.34 -20.80 -4.43
C ILE A 53 -4.14 -20.80 -5.75
N ALA A 54 -5.44 -20.53 -5.70
CA ALA A 54 -6.30 -20.45 -6.88
C ALA A 54 -6.00 -19.22 -7.77
N ASN A 55 -5.27 -18.21 -7.25
CA ASN A 55 -5.00 -16.98 -7.97
C ASN A 55 -3.58 -16.98 -8.57
N PRO A 56 -3.42 -16.95 -9.91
CA PRO A 56 -2.11 -17.00 -10.56
C PRO A 56 -1.23 -15.80 -10.18
N VAL A 57 -1.81 -14.64 -9.87
CA VAL A 57 -1.05 -13.45 -9.45
C VAL A 57 -0.43 -13.67 -8.06
N CYS A 58 -1.21 -14.22 -7.12
CA CYS A 58 -0.71 -14.54 -5.80
C CYS A 58 0.39 -15.61 -5.85
N MET A 59 0.22 -16.63 -6.71
CA MET A 59 1.24 -17.64 -7.00
C MET A 59 2.52 -17.02 -7.54
N ALA A 60 2.43 -16.08 -8.49
CA ALA A 60 3.60 -15.39 -9.04
C ALA A 60 4.35 -14.59 -7.96
N VAL A 61 3.63 -13.93 -7.06
CA VAL A 61 4.23 -13.20 -5.92
C VAL A 61 4.92 -14.15 -4.95
N LEU A 62 4.29 -15.29 -4.63
CA LEU A 62 4.91 -16.32 -3.79
C LEU A 62 6.16 -16.91 -4.43
N PHE A 63 6.12 -17.15 -5.75
CA PHE A 63 7.28 -17.63 -6.50
C PHE A 63 8.41 -16.60 -6.52
N TYR A 64 8.09 -15.34 -6.77
CA TYR A 64 9.06 -14.23 -6.68
C TYR A 64 9.69 -14.16 -5.29
N LEU A 65 8.88 -14.30 -4.23
CA LEU A 65 9.37 -14.33 -2.86
C LEU A 65 10.28 -15.53 -2.61
N ALA A 66 9.94 -16.71 -3.13
CA ALA A 66 10.75 -17.91 -3.02
C ALA A 66 12.12 -17.73 -3.70
N LEU A 67 12.15 -17.17 -4.92
CA LEU A 67 13.39 -16.82 -5.60
C LEU A 67 14.24 -15.85 -4.77
N TYR A 68 13.61 -14.88 -4.11
CA TYR A 68 14.29 -13.94 -3.24
C TYR A 68 14.94 -14.63 -2.02
N VAL A 69 14.25 -15.59 -1.40
CA VAL A 69 14.79 -16.40 -0.29
C VAL A 69 15.97 -17.24 -0.76
N VAL A 70 15.89 -17.86 -1.94
CA VAL A 70 17.00 -18.62 -2.53
C VAL A 70 18.20 -17.70 -2.80
N GLY A 71 17.97 -16.50 -3.34
CA GLY A 71 19.01 -15.50 -3.52
C GLY A 71 19.67 -15.05 -2.21
N LEU A 72 18.90 -14.98 -1.12
CA LEU A 72 19.44 -14.66 0.21
C LEU A 72 20.31 -15.77 0.77
N LEU A 73 19.91 -17.03 0.60
CA LEU A 73 20.66 -18.20 1.03
C LEU A 73 21.98 -18.35 0.26
N TRP A 74 21.99 -17.89 -0.99
CA TRP A 74 23.19 -17.84 -1.83
C TRP A 74 24.12 -16.66 -1.47
N SER A 75 23.59 -15.57 -0.91
CA SER A 75 24.37 -14.37 -0.62
C SER A 75 25.26 -14.54 0.62
N GLU A 76 26.56 -14.23 0.47
CA GLU A 76 27.51 -14.25 1.57
C GLU A 76 27.19 -13.17 2.63
N ASN A 77 26.62 -12.04 2.20
CA ASN A 77 26.30 -10.93 3.08
C ASN A 77 24.80 -10.91 3.44
N LYS A 78 24.44 -11.82 4.35
CA LYS A 78 23.06 -12.02 4.83
C LYS A 78 22.43 -10.74 5.40
N ALA A 79 23.23 -9.87 6.02
CA ALA A 79 22.77 -8.61 6.60
C ALA A 79 22.25 -7.63 5.53
N ALA A 80 22.97 -7.50 4.41
CA ALA A 80 22.55 -6.67 3.29
C ALA A 80 21.28 -7.24 2.60
N GLY A 81 21.20 -8.57 2.45
CA GLY A 81 20.01 -9.24 1.94
C GLY A 81 18.78 -9.00 2.82
N LEU A 82 18.93 -9.13 4.14
CA LEU A 82 17.82 -8.93 5.09
C LEU A 82 17.30 -7.48 5.08
N ALA A 83 18.20 -6.50 4.92
CA ALA A 83 17.83 -5.10 4.76
C ALA A 83 17.01 -4.85 3.47
N MET A 84 17.32 -5.56 2.38
CA MET A 84 16.51 -5.50 1.15
C MET A 84 15.12 -6.09 1.33
N ILE A 85 14.99 -7.21 2.06
CA ILE A 85 13.69 -7.79 2.41
C ILE A 85 12.85 -6.78 3.19
N GLY A 86 13.46 -6.10 4.18
CA GLY A 86 12.80 -5.06 4.96
C GLY A 86 12.25 -3.92 4.11
N ARG A 87 12.89 -3.56 2.99
CA ARG A 87 12.36 -2.56 2.04
C ARG A 87 11.17 -3.05 1.23
N GLN A 88 11.14 -4.35 0.91
CA GLN A 88 10.15 -4.95 0.01
C GLN A 88 9.00 -5.64 0.76
N TRP A 89 8.92 -5.49 2.10
CA TRP A 89 7.91 -6.14 2.95
C TRP A 89 6.45 -5.90 2.52
N LYS A 90 6.18 -4.77 1.84
CA LYS A 90 4.86 -4.45 1.29
C LYS A 90 4.40 -5.46 0.22
N LEU A 91 5.33 -6.09 -0.50
CA LEU A 91 5.02 -7.18 -1.44
C LEU A 91 4.50 -8.42 -0.71
N LEU A 92 4.98 -8.66 0.52
CA LEU A 92 4.51 -9.75 1.37
C LEU A 92 3.05 -9.56 1.80
N LEU A 93 2.59 -8.30 1.87
CA LEU A 93 1.21 -7.95 2.17
C LEU A 93 0.29 -8.08 0.96
N LEU A 94 0.80 -8.25 -0.25
CA LEU A 94 -0.02 -8.32 -1.45
C LEU A 94 -1.07 -9.45 -1.42
N PRO A 95 -0.73 -10.70 -1.00
CA PRO A 95 -1.71 -11.77 -0.81
C PRO A 95 -2.72 -11.43 0.30
N VAL A 96 -2.29 -10.70 1.34
CA VAL A 96 -3.15 -10.24 2.43
C VAL A 96 -4.17 -9.24 1.90
N PHE A 97 -3.75 -8.24 1.12
CA PHE A 97 -4.67 -7.28 0.49
C PHE A 97 -5.64 -7.95 -0.47
N MET A 98 -5.16 -8.91 -1.28
CA MET A 98 -6.01 -9.64 -2.22
C MET A 98 -7.04 -10.53 -1.54
N THR A 99 -6.73 -11.11 -0.38
CA THR A 99 -7.66 -11.94 0.40
C THR A 99 -8.51 -11.16 1.39
N ALA A 100 -8.05 -9.99 1.84
CA ALA A 100 -8.83 -9.08 2.68
C ALA A 100 -9.92 -8.35 1.87
N GLY A 101 -9.65 -8.07 0.60
CA GLY A 101 -10.56 -7.34 -0.29
C GLY A 101 -11.68 -8.21 -0.82
N ARG A 102 -12.92 -7.74 -0.67
CA ARG A 102 -14.07 -8.39 -1.30
C ARG A 102 -14.12 -8.02 -2.77
N ARG A 103 -14.27 -9.02 -3.65
CA ARG A 103 -14.44 -8.77 -5.11
C ARG A 103 -15.62 -7.85 -5.44
N GLN A 104 -16.64 -7.82 -4.56
CA GLN A 104 -17.83 -6.98 -4.72
C GLN A 104 -17.53 -5.48 -4.58
N ASP A 105 -16.49 -5.11 -3.83
CA ASP A 105 -16.17 -3.71 -3.51
C ASP A 105 -15.10 -3.12 -4.45
N ARG A 106 -14.77 -3.80 -5.55
CA ARG A 106 -13.78 -3.30 -6.53
C ARG A 106 -14.09 -1.89 -7.05
N ARG A 107 -15.38 -1.59 -7.26
CA ARG A 107 -15.84 -0.25 -7.68
C ARG A 107 -15.61 0.79 -6.59
N LEU A 108 -15.78 0.43 -5.32
CA LEU A 108 -15.49 1.30 -4.19
C LEU A 108 -13.99 1.62 -4.15
N TYR A 109 -13.12 0.61 -4.26
CA TYR A 109 -11.66 0.82 -4.22
C TYR A 109 -11.18 1.69 -5.39
N ALA A 110 -11.69 1.43 -6.61
CA ALA A 110 -11.37 2.24 -7.78
C ALA A 110 -11.89 3.69 -7.63
N GLY A 111 -13.12 3.86 -7.14
CA GLY A 111 -13.69 5.19 -6.87
C GLY A 111 -12.91 5.96 -5.80
N SER A 112 -12.49 5.30 -4.72
CA SER A 112 -11.65 5.90 -3.68
C SER A 112 -10.26 6.28 -4.20
N PHE A 113 -9.62 5.45 -5.02
CA PHE A 113 -8.35 5.78 -5.66
C PHE A 113 -8.49 7.01 -6.57
N LEU A 114 -9.51 7.04 -7.44
CA LEU A 114 -9.78 8.17 -8.32
C LEU A 114 -10.08 9.44 -7.51
N ALA A 115 -10.85 9.35 -6.43
CA ALA A 115 -11.09 10.47 -5.54
C ALA A 115 -9.79 10.98 -4.90
N GLY A 116 -8.91 10.08 -4.46
CA GLY A 116 -7.59 10.43 -3.92
C GLY A 116 -6.72 11.14 -4.94
N MET A 117 -6.70 10.64 -6.18
CA MET A 117 -6.00 11.27 -7.30
C MET A 117 -6.53 12.69 -7.58
N THR A 118 -7.85 12.85 -7.62
CA THR A 118 -8.48 14.17 -7.81
C THR A 118 -8.10 15.13 -6.68
N VAL A 119 -8.11 14.69 -5.43
CA VAL A 119 -7.69 15.52 -4.28
C VAL A 119 -6.21 15.89 -4.39
N ALA A 120 -5.34 14.94 -4.71
CA ALA A 120 -3.91 15.20 -4.91
C ALA A 120 -3.66 16.24 -6.01
N MET A 121 -4.42 16.13 -7.10
CA MET A 121 -4.36 17.06 -8.23
C MET A 121 -4.88 18.45 -7.84
N LEU A 122 -6.00 18.54 -7.11
CA LEU A 122 -6.52 19.80 -6.58
C LEU A 122 -5.53 20.50 -5.65
N ILE A 123 -4.88 19.76 -4.75
CA ILE A 123 -3.84 20.30 -3.87
C ILE A 123 -2.69 20.88 -4.70
N THR A 124 -2.25 20.14 -5.73
CA THR A 124 -1.18 20.59 -6.65
C THR A 124 -1.57 21.90 -7.34
N TYR A 125 -2.81 22.02 -7.82
CA TYR A 125 -3.30 23.26 -8.42
C TYR A 125 -3.43 24.41 -7.40
N LEU A 126 -3.92 24.14 -6.19
CA LEU A 126 -4.03 25.15 -5.12
C LEU A 126 -2.66 25.72 -4.71
N VAL A 127 -1.63 24.87 -4.66
CA VAL A 127 -0.24 25.29 -4.46
C VAL A 127 0.23 26.13 -5.64
N TRP A 128 -0.04 25.70 -6.88
CA TRP A 128 0.36 26.43 -8.09
C TRP A 128 -0.27 27.84 -8.18
N PHE A 129 -1.54 27.98 -7.79
CA PHE A 129 -2.21 29.27 -7.69
C PHE A 129 -1.74 30.13 -6.49
N GLY A 130 -0.85 29.61 -5.65
CA GLY A 130 -0.28 30.32 -4.50
C GLY A 130 -1.22 30.44 -3.30
N LEU A 131 -2.34 29.71 -3.27
CA LEU A 131 -3.26 29.69 -2.12
C LEU A 131 -2.72 28.86 -0.94
N LEU A 132 -1.79 27.95 -1.20
CA LEU A 132 -1.13 27.11 -0.20
C LEU A 132 0.40 27.27 -0.31
N HIS A 133 1.04 27.72 0.77
CA HIS A 133 2.49 27.72 0.92
C HIS A 133 2.91 26.50 1.74
N TYR A 134 3.88 25.72 1.27
CA TYR A 134 4.49 24.67 2.08
C TYR A 134 5.27 25.32 3.23
N ALA A 135 4.98 24.90 4.46
CA ALA A 135 5.56 25.49 5.67
C ALA A 135 7.09 25.27 5.84
N ASP A 136 7.72 24.45 4.99
CA ASP A 136 9.13 24.03 5.11
C ASP A 136 10.04 24.46 3.96
N VAL A 137 9.59 25.38 3.09
CA VAL A 137 10.50 26.09 2.19
C VAL A 137 10.77 27.47 2.77
N SER A 138 11.90 27.59 3.48
CA SER A 138 12.48 28.90 3.79
C SER A 138 12.60 29.70 2.47
N PRO A 139 12.15 30.97 2.42
CA PRO A 139 12.22 31.82 1.22
C PRO A 139 13.64 32.03 0.67
N GLU A 140 14.68 31.64 1.40
CA GLU A 140 16.07 31.98 1.10
C GLU A 140 16.71 31.20 -0.06
N HIS A 141 16.07 30.16 -0.60
CA HIS A 141 16.62 29.40 -1.75
C HIS A 141 15.82 29.55 -3.04
N LEU A 142 15.03 30.62 -3.17
CA LEU A 142 14.52 31.08 -4.46
C LEU A 142 15.58 31.96 -5.15
N THR A 143 16.73 31.39 -5.54
CA THR A 143 17.57 32.02 -6.56
C THR A 143 16.77 32.09 -7.86
N LYS A 144 16.13 33.25 -8.04
CA LYS A 144 15.73 33.78 -9.34
C LYS A 144 16.91 33.71 -10.31
N GLY A 145 16.81 32.84 -11.31
CA GLY A 145 17.40 33.05 -12.63
C GLY A 145 18.88 32.67 -12.83
N THR A 146 19.14 32.16 -14.04
CA THR A 146 20.43 32.01 -14.74
C THR A 146 21.26 30.76 -14.45
N PHE A 147 20.83 29.64 -15.04
CA PHE A 147 21.76 28.83 -15.81
C PHE A 147 21.50 29.13 -17.30
N HIS A 148 22.59 29.28 -18.05
CA HIS A 148 22.76 29.88 -19.38
C HIS A 148 23.05 31.38 -19.38
#